data_AF-A0A1L6MVT8-F1
#
_entry.id   AF-A0A1L6MVT8-F1
#
_cell.length_a   1.000
_cell.length_b   1.000
_cell.length_c   1.000
_cell.angle_alpha   90.00
_cell.angle_beta   90.00
_cell.angle_gamma   90.00
#
_symmetry.space_group_name_H-M   'P 1'
#
loop_
_entity.id
_entity.type
_entity.pdbx_description
1 polymer ?
#
loop_
_entity_poly.entity_id
_entity_poly.type
_entity_poly.pdbx_seq_one_letter_code
_entity_poly.pdbx_strand_id
1 'polypeptide(L)'
;MCLSLLCASAESAYASTVSSSPKGTIGGVLLGAELVMISESLIGVEDSWSYLIGGGIGAIGGGIGGYLIDQSALNPYVSISMLAGGLALIIPATVLTLNATRYRPSEDASEDQAPTQEESRTTTTALFQINPTVWRCSIPIPEARPMYSHQEQKQHGVPQQLQFHLPLMNVVF
;
A
#
# COMPACT_ATOMS: atom_id res chain seq x y z
N MET A 1 11.96 8.17 -3.06
CA MET A 1 10.55 8.55 -2.94
C MET A 1 10.16 8.41 -1.48
N CYS A 2 10.05 9.54 -0.77
CA CYS A 2 9.65 9.59 0.63
C CYS A 2 8.17 9.23 0.72
N LEU A 3 7.88 8.06 1.30
CA LEU A 3 6.57 7.76 1.83
C LEU A 3 6.44 8.61 3.11
N SER A 4 5.83 9.79 2.98
CA SER A 4 5.41 10.58 4.13
C SER A 4 4.33 9.81 4.87
N LEU A 5 4.76 8.97 5.80
CA LEU A 5 3.91 8.42 6.84
C LEU A 5 3.15 9.60 7.45
N LEU A 6 1.83 9.62 7.24
CA LEU A 6 0.89 10.35 8.06
C LEU A 6 1.24 10.05 9.53
N CYS A 7 1.82 11.01 10.22
CA CYS A 7 1.84 11.02 11.67
C CYS A 7 0.39 11.12 12.14
N ALA A 8 -0.24 9.98 12.43
CA ALA A 8 -1.46 9.92 13.20
C ALA A 8 -1.15 10.35 14.63
N SER A 9 -1.32 11.64 14.93
CA SER A 9 -1.34 12.11 16.32
C SER A 9 -2.69 11.75 16.91
N ALA A 10 -2.80 10.56 17.52
CA ALA A 10 -3.89 10.25 18.43
C ALA A 10 -3.48 10.69 19.84
N GLU A 11 -3.56 12.01 20.10
CA GLU A 11 -3.36 12.54 21.45
C GLU A 11 -4.64 12.31 22.27
N SER A 12 -4.63 11.28 23.11
CA SER A 12 -5.67 11.02 24.12
C SER A 12 -5.43 11.94 25.33
N ALA A 13 -5.94 13.17 25.26
CA ALA A 13 -5.92 14.12 26.38
C ALA A 13 -7.16 13.96 27.29
N TYR A 14 -6.87 13.55 28.52
CA TYR A 14 -7.64 13.51 29.76
C TYR A 14 -8.93 14.36 29.85
N ALA A 15 -10.03 13.70 30.25
CA ALA A 15 -11.33 14.32 30.52
C ALA A 15 -11.32 15.16 31.82
N SER A 16 -11.36 16.49 31.69
CA SER A 16 -11.90 17.36 32.75
C SER A 16 -12.37 18.69 32.16
N THR A 17 -13.64 19.01 32.42
CA THR A 17 -14.51 20.04 31.78
C THR A 17 -14.98 19.69 30.36
N VAL A 18 -16.30 19.55 30.20
CA VAL A 18 -16.97 19.20 28.93
C VAL A 18 -17.00 20.45 28.05
N SER A 19 -15.81 20.82 27.56
CA SER A 19 -15.62 21.82 26.53
C SER A 19 -16.02 21.20 25.19
N SER A 20 -16.79 21.94 24.38
CA SER A 20 -17.26 21.57 23.05
C SER A 20 -16.12 20.97 22.24
N SER A 21 -16.07 19.65 22.20
CA SER A 21 -14.95 18.92 21.63
C SER A 21 -15.22 18.83 20.13
N PRO A 22 -14.28 19.15 19.24
CA PRO A 22 -14.49 19.19 17.79
C PRO A 22 -14.77 17.81 17.14
N LYS A 23 -15.19 16.83 17.94
CA LYS A 23 -15.56 15.46 17.57
C LYS A 23 -16.72 15.44 16.58
N GLY A 24 -17.68 16.35 16.70
CA GLY A 24 -18.77 16.49 15.73
C GLY A 24 -18.25 16.91 14.35
N THR A 25 -17.37 17.92 14.28
CA THR A 25 -16.73 18.35 13.03
C THR A 25 -15.84 17.27 12.44
N ILE A 26 -14.98 16.64 13.23
CA ILE A 26 -14.07 15.58 12.74
C ILE A 26 -14.88 14.36 12.29
N GLY A 27 -15.89 13.96 13.06
CA GLY A 27 -16.81 12.90 12.68
C GLY A 27 -17.61 13.23 11.43
N GLY A 28 -18.00 14.50 11.27
CA GLY A 28 -18.64 15.01 10.07
C GLY A 28 -17.75 14.96 8.84
N VAL A 29 -16.49 15.37 8.96
CA VAL A 29 -15.49 15.28 7.88
C VAL A 29 -15.33 13.83 7.42
N LEU A 30 -15.10 12.91 8.37
CA LEU A 30 -14.93 11.49 8.06
C LEU A 30 -16.22 10.91 7.45
N LEU A 31 -17.36 11.04 8.14
CA LEU A 31 -18.63 10.50 7.66
C LEU A 31 -19.03 11.08 6.30
N GLY A 32 -18.81 12.36 6.07
CA GLY A 32 -19.12 13.03 4.81
C GLY A 32 -18.25 12.57 3.64
N ALA A 33 -16.94 12.37 3.88
CA ALA A 33 -16.05 11.82 2.87
C ALA A 33 -16.43 10.39 2.51
N GLU A 34 -16.64 9.55 3.53
CA GLU A 34 -16.98 8.13 3.35
C GLU A 34 -18.32 7.94 2.63
N LEU A 35 -19.34 8.75 2.96
CA LEU A 35 -20.65 8.67 2.31
C LEU A 35 -20.55 8.91 0.80
N VAL A 36 -19.77 9.92 0.39
CA VAL A 36 -19.57 10.22 -1.04
C VAL A 36 -18.73 9.14 -1.71
N MET A 37 -17.60 8.75 -1.12
CA MET A 37 -16.72 7.72 -1.71
C MET A 37 -17.45 6.37 -1.86
N ILE A 38 -18.28 5.98 -0.89
CA ILE A 38 -19.12 4.78 -1.01
C ILE A 38 -20.12 4.93 -2.15
N SER A 39 -20.79 6.08 -2.28
CA SER A 39 -21.76 6.30 -3.35
C SER A 39 -21.12 6.24 -4.74
N GLU A 40 -19.95 6.82 -4.93
CA GLU A 40 -19.18 6.76 -6.18
C GLU A 40 -18.70 5.32 -6.48
N SER A 41 -18.27 4.60 -5.43
CA SER A 41 -17.86 3.20 -5.56
C SER A 41 -19.03 2.29 -5.98
N LEU A 42 -20.23 2.55 -5.46
CA LEU A 42 -21.44 1.82 -5.83
C LEU A 42 -21.89 2.10 -7.28
N ILE A 43 -21.63 3.31 -7.78
CA ILE A 43 -21.86 3.68 -9.19
C ILE A 43 -20.77 3.07 -10.11
N GLY A 44 -19.65 2.63 -9.54
CA GLY A 44 -18.56 2.00 -10.28
C GLY A 44 -17.61 3.00 -10.91
N VAL A 45 -17.38 4.14 -10.28
CA VAL A 45 -16.37 5.11 -10.74
C VAL A 45 -14.99 4.46 -10.68
N GLU A 46 -14.27 4.39 -11.80
CA GLU A 46 -12.96 3.72 -11.86
C GLU A 46 -11.78 4.71 -11.68
N ASP A 47 -12.03 6.00 -11.91
CA ASP A 47 -11.01 7.05 -11.84
C ASP A 47 -10.73 7.51 -10.40
N SER A 48 -9.51 7.27 -9.92
CA SER A 48 -9.06 7.65 -8.58
C SER A 48 -9.14 9.16 -8.30
N TRP A 49 -9.03 10.01 -9.32
CA TRP A 49 -9.13 11.46 -9.15
C TRP A 49 -10.53 11.90 -8.74
N SER A 50 -11.55 11.21 -9.25
CA SER A 50 -12.95 11.48 -8.91
C SER A 50 -13.20 11.28 -7.42
N TYR A 51 -12.69 10.20 -6.82
CA TYR A 51 -12.80 9.93 -5.38
C TYR A 51 -12.14 10.99 -4.50
N LEU A 52 -11.04 11.59 -4.96
CA LEU A 52 -10.35 12.63 -4.20
C LEU A 52 -11.18 13.92 -4.17
N ILE A 53 -11.77 14.29 -5.29
CA ILE A 53 -12.63 15.48 -5.40
C ILE A 53 -13.97 15.24 -4.69
N GLY A 54 -14.63 14.13 -4.99
CA GLY A 54 -15.90 13.73 -4.38
C GLY A 54 -15.77 13.60 -2.87
N GLY A 55 -14.81 12.80 -2.41
CA GLY A 55 -14.48 12.65 -0.99
C GLY A 55 -14.08 13.98 -0.32
N GLY A 56 -13.34 14.84 -1.02
CA GLY A 56 -12.97 16.18 -0.51
C GLY A 56 -14.17 17.12 -0.34
N ILE A 57 -15.09 17.15 -1.31
CA ILE A 57 -16.33 17.94 -1.22
C ILE A 57 -17.22 17.37 -0.11
N GLY A 58 -17.35 16.05 -0.04
CA GLY A 58 -18.07 15.33 1.02
C GLY A 58 -17.52 15.65 2.41
N ALA A 59 -16.19 15.67 2.56
CA ALA A 59 -15.50 16.06 3.79
C ALA A 59 -15.82 17.49 4.21
N ILE A 60 -15.79 18.45 3.28
CA ILE A 60 -16.10 19.85 3.58
C ILE A 60 -17.57 19.99 4.00
N GLY A 61 -18.50 19.42 3.22
CA GLY A 61 -19.93 19.45 3.53
C GLY A 61 -20.24 18.76 4.86
N GLY A 62 -19.63 17.60 5.10
CA GLY A 62 -19.74 16.84 6.32
C GLY A 62 -19.15 17.57 7.53
N GLY A 63 -18.01 18.25 7.38
CA GLY A 63 -17.40 19.07 8.43
C GLY A 63 -18.28 20.26 8.84
N ILE A 64 -18.86 20.97 7.85
CA ILE A 64 -19.82 22.05 8.12
C ILE A 64 -21.06 21.50 8.82
N GLY A 65 -21.61 20.39 8.34
CA GLY A 65 -22.76 19.73 8.97
C GLY A 65 -22.46 19.25 10.40
N GLY A 66 -21.30 18.64 10.61
CA GLY A 66 -20.82 18.17 11.91
C GLY A 66 -20.59 19.32 12.90
N TYR A 67 -20.11 20.47 12.43
CA TYR A 67 -19.98 21.68 13.25
C TYR A 67 -21.34 22.22 13.69
N LEU A 68 -22.32 22.27 12.78
CA LEU A 68 -23.68 22.71 13.12
C LEU A 68 -24.38 21.75 14.08
N ILE A 69 -24.16 20.44 13.93
CA ILE A 69 -24.65 19.42 14.86
C ILE A 69 -24.01 19.63 16.23
N ASP A 70 -22.70 19.86 16.31
CA ASP A 70 -21.99 20.04 17.58
C ASP A 70 -22.49 21.29 18.33
N GLN A 71 -22.79 22.39 17.62
CA GLN A 71 -23.39 23.59 18.21
C GLN A 71 -24.82 23.37 18.73
N SER A 72 -25.57 22.49 18.09
CA SER A 72 -26.99 22.26 18.39
C SER A 72 -27.23 21.05 19.30
N ALA A 73 -26.19 20.23 19.53
CA ALA A 73 -26.29 18.99 20.26
C ALA A 73 -26.38 19.23 21.76
N LEU A 74 -27.58 19.05 22.31
CA LEU A 74 -27.79 18.93 23.76
C LEU A 74 -27.16 17.65 24.33
N ASN A 75 -26.82 16.68 23.46
CA ASN A 75 -26.34 15.36 23.85
C ASN A 75 -25.01 14.99 23.17
N PRO A 76 -23.92 14.76 23.93
CA PRO A 76 -22.61 14.44 23.39
C PRO A 76 -22.53 13.07 22.69
N TYR A 77 -23.51 12.18 22.91
CA TYR A 77 -23.54 10.87 22.23
C TYR A 77 -23.66 11.01 20.71
N VAL A 78 -24.31 12.06 20.19
CA VAL A 78 -24.47 12.26 18.74
C VAL A 78 -23.12 12.48 18.07
N SER A 79 -22.29 13.40 18.58
CA SER A 79 -20.95 13.67 18.04
C SER A 79 -20.02 12.45 18.15
N ILE A 80 -20.16 11.67 19.23
CA ILE A 80 -19.39 10.43 19.42
C ILE A 80 -19.84 9.35 18.42
N SER A 81 -21.14 9.17 18.21
CA SER A 81 -21.68 8.21 17.24
C SER A 81 -21.34 8.59 15.81
N MET A 82 -21.32 9.88 15.46
CA MET A 82 -20.95 10.33 14.12
C MET A 82 -19.47 10.06 13.83
N LEU A 83 -18.58 10.32 14.80
CA LEU A 83 -17.16 9.98 14.71
C LEU A 83 -16.94 8.47 14.61
N ALA A 84 -17.58 7.70 15.48
CA ALA A 84 -17.50 6.24 15.47
C ALA A 84 -18.04 5.67 14.15
N GLY A 85 -19.13 6.23 13.63
CA GLY A 85 -19.69 5.88 12.33
C GLY A 85 -18.72 6.16 11.18
N GLY A 86 -18.09 7.34 11.17
CA GLY A 86 -17.07 7.68 10.17
C GLY A 86 -15.89 6.70 10.18
N LEU A 87 -15.35 6.37 11.35
CA LEU A 87 -14.27 5.38 11.46
C LEU A 87 -14.71 3.96 11.10
N ALA A 88 -15.92 3.57 11.46
CA ALA A 88 -16.47 2.26 11.11
C ALA A 88 -16.65 2.09 9.60
N LEU A 89 -16.89 3.19 8.88
CA LEU A 89 -17.09 3.18 7.43
C LEU A 89 -15.78 3.14 6.61
N ILE A 90 -14.62 3.41 7.22
CA ILE A 90 -13.32 3.33 6.53
C ILE A 90 -13.09 1.96 5.88
N ILE A 91 -13.38 0.87 6.61
CA ILE A 91 -13.17 -0.49 6.10
C ILE A 91 -14.07 -0.77 4.89
N PRO A 92 -15.42 -0.64 4.97
CA PRO A 92 -16.26 -0.92 3.81
C PRO A 92 -15.99 0.05 2.64
N ALA A 93 -15.68 1.31 2.88
CA ALA A 93 -15.36 2.25 1.80
C ALA A 93 -14.08 1.89 1.08
N THR A 94 -12.99 1.59 1.80
CA THR A 94 -11.74 1.16 1.18
C THR A 94 -11.93 -0.12 0.36
N VAL A 95 -12.68 -1.10 0.86
CA VAL A 95 -12.99 -2.33 0.11
C VAL A 95 -13.79 -2.02 -1.15
N LEU A 96 -14.81 -1.16 -1.08
CA LEU A 96 -15.65 -0.82 -2.23
C LEU A 96 -14.88 -0.01 -3.28
N THR A 97 -14.11 1.00 -2.86
CA THR A 97 -13.30 1.81 -3.78
C THR A 97 -12.25 0.95 -4.46
N LEU A 98 -11.52 0.11 -3.73
CA LEU A 98 -10.52 -0.78 -4.33
C LEU A 98 -11.15 -1.80 -5.30
N ASN A 99 -12.35 -2.29 -4.98
CA ASN A 99 -13.08 -3.19 -5.87
C ASN A 99 -13.56 -2.48 -7.14
N ALA A 100 -13.95 -1.21 -7.04
CA ALA A 100 -14.36 -0.39 -8.17
C ALA A 100 -13.17 0.01 -9.06
N THR A 101 -12.03 0.38 -8.48
CA THR A 101 -10.82 0.83 -9.21
C THR A 101 -9.88 -0.32 -9.57
N ARG A 102 -10.36 -1.57 -9.60
CA ARG A 102 -9.53 -2.73 -9.94
C ARG A 102 -9.00 -2.61 -11.37
N TYR A 103 -7.77 -3.09 -11.59
CA TYR A 103 -7.20 -3.14 -12.93
C TYR A 103 -8.02 -4.06 -13.84
N ARG A 104 -8.41 -3.54 -15.00
CA ARG A 104 -8.96 -4.29 -16.12
C ARG A 104 -7.98 -4.14 -17.28
N PRO A 105 -7.41 -5.23 -17.81
CA PRO A 105 -6.55 -5.13 -18.98
C PRO A 105 -7.37 -4.56 -20.15
N SER A 106 -6.80 -3.59 -20.86
CA SER A 106 -7.38 -3.11 -22.11
C SER A 106 -7.39 -4.24 -23.14
N GLU A 107 -8.35 -4.25 -24.05
CA GLU A 107 -8.46 -5.29 -25.09
C GLU A 107 -7.21 -5.33 -26.01
N ASP A 108 -6.46 -4.22 -26.07
CA ASP A 108 -5.19 -4.09 -26.80
C ASP A 108 -3.94 -4.42 -25.95
N ALA A 109 -4.10 -4.78 -24.68
CA ALA A 109 -2.98 -5.19 -23.82
C ALA A 109 -2.55 -6.62 -24.20
N SER A 110 -1.66 -6.73 -25.18
CA SER A 110 -0.91 -7.96 -25.40
C SER A 110 -0.05 -8.21 -24.15
N GLU A 111 -0.20 -9.39 -23.55
CA GLU A 111 0.69 -9.87 -22.51
C GLU A 111 2.12 -9.78 -23.05
N ASP A 112 2.95 -8.89 -22.50
CA ASP A 112 4.36 -8.78 -22.87
C ASP A 112 4.99 -10.12 -22.50
N GLN A 113 5.17 -11.00 -23.49
CA GLN A 113 5.86 -12.25 -23.29
C GLN A 113 7.21 -11.89 -22.69
N ALA A 114 7.47 -12.40 -21.47
CA ALA A 114 8.80 -12.33 -20.88
C ALA A 114 9.80 -12.69 -21.98
N PRO A 115 10.84 -11.87 -22.23
CA PRO A 115 11.74 -12.07 -23.34
C PRO A 115 12.15 -13.54 -23.33
N THR A 116 11.90 -14.23 -24.45
CA THR A 116 12.33 -15.62 -24.65
C THR A 116 13.76 -15.69 -24.16
N GLN A 117 14.04 -16.61 -23.23
CA GLN A 117 15.36 -16.80 -22.62
C GLN A 117 16.36 -17.27 -23.69
N GLU A 118 16.75 -16.36 -24.57
CA GLU A 118 17.88 -16.47 -25.47
C GLU A 118 18.89 -15.36 -25.16
N GLU A 119 19.04 -14.97 -23.90
CA GLU A 119 20.29 -14.36 -23.42
C GLU A 119 20.52 -14.57 -21.92
N SER A 120 20.29 -15.79 -21.43
CA SER A 120 20.76 -16.21 -20.10
C SER A 120 22.22 -16.70 -20.16
N ARG A 121 23.07 -16.01 -20.93
CA ARG A 121 24.52 -16.12 -20.82
C ARG A 121 25.04 -14.85 -20.18
N THR A 122 25.43 -14.98 -18.92
CA THR A 122 26.25 -14.04 -18.15
C THR A 122 25.60 -12.75 -17.63
N THR A 123 24.47 -12.85 -16.93
CA THR A 123 24.13 -11.82 -15.93
C THR A 123 23.79 -12.48 -14.61
N THR A 124 24.83 -12.75 -13.84
CA THR A 124 24.73 -13.10 -12.43
C THR A 124 23.75 -12.14 -11.74
N THR A 125 22.62 -12.67 -11.25
CA THR A 125 21.56 -11.97 -10.50
C THR A 125 22.12 -11.48 -9.16
N ALA A 126 22.91 -10.42 -9.21
CA ALA A 126 23.50 -9.83 -8.02
C ALA A 126 22.47 -8.99 -7.26
N LEU A 127 22.61 -8.95 -5.93
CA LEU A 127 21.78 -8.10 -5.07
C LEU A 127 21.80 -6.64 -5.56
N PHE A 128 22.97 -6.16 -5.95
CA PHE A 128 23.15 -4.86 -6.54
C PHE A 128 23.76 -4.96 -7.94
N GLN A 129 23.06 -4.42 -8.94
CA GLN A 129 23.52 -4.33 -10.31
C GLN A 129 23.66 -2.86 -10.72
N ILE A 130 24.86 -2.50 -11.18
CA ILE A 130 25.18 -1.17 -11.69
C ILE A 130 25.48 -1.30 -13.18
N ASN A 131 24.68 -0.62 -13.99
CA ASN A 131 24.89 -0.42 -15.44
C ASN A 131 24.82 1.10 -15.71
N PRO A 132 25.54 1.64 -16.71
CA PRO A 132 25.50 3.08 -17.06
C PRO A 132 24.09 3.68 -17.22
N THR A 133 23.07 2.86 -17.55
CA THR A 133 21.70 3.35 -17.75
C THR A 133 20.76 3.02 -16.58
N VAL A 134 21.09 2.05 -15.72
CA VAL A 134 20.13 1.46 -14.79
C VAL A 134 20.79 1.02 -13.47
N TRP A 135 20.16 1.40 -12.37
CA TRP A 135 20.47 0.94 -11.01
C TRP A 135 19.37 -0.02 -10.55
N ARG A 136 19.70 -1.28 -10.28
CA ARG A 136 18.72 -2.27 -9.81
C ARG A 136 19.18 -2.90 -8.50
N CYS A 137 18.24 -2.95 -7.55
CA CYS A 137 18.32 -3.78 -6.36
C CYS A 137 17.41 -4.98 -6.57
N SER A 138 17.94 -6.20 -6.47
CA SER A 138 17.20 -7.45 -6.69
C SER A 138 17.46 -8.45 -5.57
N ILE A 139 16.59 -9.45 -5.44
CA ILE A 139 16.79 -10.54 -4.47
C ILE A 139 17.70 -11.58 -5.14
N PRO A 140 18.92 -11.82 -4.61
CA PRO A 140 19.83 -12.79 -5.22
C PRO A 140 19.35 -14.21 -4.96
N ILE A 141 19.35 -15.04 -6.01
CA ILE A 141 19.08 -16.47 -5.89
C ILE A 141 20.38 -17.17 -5.49
N PRO A 142 20.45 -17.89 -4.35
CA PRO A 142 21.65 -18.61 -3.95
C PRO A 142 21.91 -19.78 -4.89
N GLU A 143 23.15 -19.90 -5.38
CA GLU A 143 23.56 -21.05 -6.18
C GLU A 143 24.34 -22.04 -5.29
N ALA A 144 23.83 -23.26 -5.18
CA ALA A 144 24.50 -24.35 -4.47
C ALA A 144 25.26 -25.22 -5.46
N ARG A 145 26.60 -25.28 -5.32
CA ARG A 145 27.44 -26.14 -6.16
C ARG A 145 28.15 -27.19 -5.29
N PRO A 146 28.24 -28.46 -5.74
CA PRO A 146 29.03 -29.46 -5.04
C PRO A 146 30.52 -29.12 -5.17
N MET A 147 31.26 -29.09 -4.06
CA MET A 147 32.71 -28.80 -4.08
C MET A 147 33.53 -29.87 -4.79
N TYR A 148 33.06 -31.12 -4.77
CA TYR A 148 33.78 -32.27 -5.32
C TYR A 148 32.97 -32.94 -6.40
N SER A 149 33.67 -33.36 -7.47
CA SER A 149 33.05 -34.17 -8.50
C SER A 149 32.74 -35.58 -7.97
N HIS A 150 31.75 -36.25 -8.58
CA HIS A 150 31.36 -37.61 -8.19
C HIS A 150 32.50 -38.64 -8.32
N GLN A 151 33.52 -38.37 -9.13
CA GLN A 151 34.70 -39.24 -9.30
C GLN A 151 35.70 -39.05 -8.17
N GLU A 152 35.96 -37.80 -7.80
CA GLU A 152 36.90 -37.42 -6.74
C GLU A 152 36.38 -37.81 -5.35
N GLN A 153 35.06 -37.74 -5.15
CA GLN A 153 34.41 -38.24 -3.95
C GLN A 153 34.61 -39.75 -3.74
N LYS A 154 34.56 -40.55 -4.81
CA LYS A 154 34.79 -42.00 -4.72
C LYS A 154 36.26 -42.35 -4.50
N GLN A 155 37.18 -41.54 -5.02
CA GLN A 155 38.61 -41.78 -4.88
C GLN A 155 39.18 -41.29 -3.54
N HIS A 156 38.64 -40.19 -3.01
CA HIS A 156 39.20 -39.53 -1.81
C HIS A 156 38.32 -39.65 -0.56
N GLY A 157 37.12 -40.26 -0.65
CA GLY A 157 36.25 -40.49 0.51
C GLY A 157 35.78 -39.21 1.21
N VAL A 158 35.86 -38.07 0.52
CA VAL A 158 35.55 -36.76 1.09
C VAL A 158 34.04 -36.57 1.30
N PRO A 159 33.62 -35.95 2.42
CA PRO A 159 32.21 -35.66 2.68
C PRO A 159 31.66 -34.69 1.62
N GLN A 160 30.38 -34.84 1.27
CA GLN A 160 29.70 -33.88 0.39
C GLN A 160 29.59 -32.54 1.10
N GLN A 161 30.46 -31.60 0.73
CA GLN A 161 30.41 -30.24 1.22
C GLN A 161 29.78 -29.36 0.14
N LEU A 162 28.68 -28.70 0.51
CA LEU A 162 27.95 -27.78 -0.36
C LEU A 162 28.59 -26.40 -0.25
N GLN A 163 28.95 -25.79 -1.36
CA GLN A 163 29.36 -24.39 -1.40
C GLN A 163 28.18 -23.54 -1.84
N PHE A 164 27.81 -22.56 -1.02
CA PHE A 164 26.81 -21.56 -1.36
C PHE A 164 27.49 -20.34 -1.96
N HIS A 165 27.11 -19.98 -3.20
CA HIS A 165 27.56 -18.76 -3.85
C HIS A 165 26.41 -17.75 -3.87
N LEU A 166 26.63 -16.60 -3.22
CA LEU A 166 25.69 -15.49 -3.15
C LEU A 166 26.29 -14.31 -3.91
N PRO A 167 25.84 -14.03 -5.13
CA PRO A 167 26.34 -12.87 -5.85
C PRO A 167 25.79 -11.58 -5.24
N LEU A 168 26.68 -10.77 -4.67
CA LEU A 168 26.28 -9.52 -4.02
C LEU A 168 26.33 -8.32 -4.97
N MET A 169 27.32 -8.28 -5.86
CA MET A 169 27.55 -7.13 -6.72
C MET A 169 27.98 -7.57 -8.12
N ASN A 170 27.38 -6.97 -9.14
CA ASN A 170 27.79 -7.10 -10.53
C ASN A 170 27.93 -5.71 -11.17
N VAL A 171 29.11 -5.41 -11.70
CA VAL A 171 29.46 -4.12 -12.31
C VAL A 171 29.93 -4.39 -13.74
N VAL A 172 29.24 -3.80 -14.71
CA VAL A 172 29.60 -3.88 -16.12
C VAL A 172 29.87 -2.46 -16.61
N PHE A 173 31.06 -2.25 -17.18
CA PHE A 173 31.53 -0.98 -17.73
C PHE A 173 31.37 -0.95 -19.26
#